data_AF-A0A8S9B4I3-F1
#
_entry.id   AF-A0A8S9B4I3-F1
#
_cell.length_a   1.000
_cell.length_b   1.000
_cell.length_c   1.000
_cell.angle_alpha   90.00
_cell.angle_beta   90.00
_cell.angle_gamma   90.00
#
_symmetry.space_group_name_H-M   'P 1'
#
loop_
_entity.id
_entity.type
_entity.pdbx_description
1 polymer ?
#
loop_
_entity_poly.entity_id
_entity_poly.type
_entity_poly.pdbx_seq_one_letter_code
_entity_poly.pdbx_strand_id
1 'polypeptide(L)'
;MPIWSIQLILLSIDFILTTLVVSITNNTPSEVVKSGGKSFTINPGTQNWDVANLVLALLGLGLTCTEIVLYIYSDLSPTIFLGSSLMKAVTWTIVLVLDVTAISSNWEKGPWNNYILYVMVGFAGAVYVILLIGVVYGVVVFFRQRGTVAHNVERYMKTNEAGILSRNGR
;
A
#
# COMPACT_ATOMS: atom_id res chain seq x y z
N MET A 1 7.44 -13.34 11.17
CA MET A 1 8.05 -12.35 10.25
C MET A 1 7.31 -11.04 10.40
N PRO A 2 7.99 -9.88 10.46
CA PRO A 2 7.31 -8.60 10.47
C PRO A 2 6.53 -8.44 9.16
N ILE A 3 5.27 -7.96 9.25
CA ILE A 3 4.36 -7.81 8.11
C ILE A 3 4.97 -6.97 6.96
N TRP A 4 5.93 -6.13 7.30
CA TRP A 4 6.69 -5.28 6.39
C TRP A 4 7.57 -6.04 5.42
N SER A 5 8.11 -7.20 5.82
CA SER A 5 8.92 -8.01 4.89
C SER A 5 8.08 -8.46 3.70
N ILE A 6 6.82 -8.83 3.93
CA ILE A 6 5.90 -9.26 2.88
C ILE A 6 5.44 -8.05 2.05
N GLN A 7 5.11 -6.93 2.71
CA GLN A 7 4.73 -5.69 2.02
C GLN A 7 5.86 -5.19 1.11
N LEU A 8 7.11 -5.19 1.60
CA LEU A 8 8.27 -4.72 0.85
C LEU A 8 8.57 -5.59 -0.37
N ILE A 9 8.50 -6.92 -0.24
CA ILE A 9 8.68 -7.84 -1.36
C ILE A 9 7.62 -7.60 -2.43
N LEU A 10 6.34 -7.57 -2.04
CA LEU A 10 5.24 -7.39 -2.99
C LEU A 10 5.26 -6.02 -3.67
N LEU A 11 5.51 -4.94 -2.92
CA LEU A 11 5.64 -3.58 -3.46
C LEU A 11 6.84 -3.45 -4.40
N SER A 12 7.94 -4.15 -4.11
CA SER A 12 9.15 -4.11 -4.95
C SER A 12 8.91 -4.84 -6.28
N ILE A 13 8.24 -5.99 -6.24
CA ILE A 13 7.86 -6.72 -7.45
C ILE A 13 6.90 -5.89 -8.29
N ASP A 14 5.87 -5.30 -7.66
CA ASP A 14 4.89 -4.45 -8.33
C ASP A 14 5.53 -3.21 -9.00
N PHE A 15 6.47 -2.56 -8.31
CA PHE A 15 7.24 -1.45 -8.87
C PHE A 15 8.09 -1.85 -10.08
N ILE A 16 8.79 -2.98 -10.00
CA ILE A 16 9.61 -3.50 -11.12
C ILE A 16 8.70 -3.83 -12.32
N LEU A 17 7.58 -4.51 -12.06
CA LEU A 17 6.60 -4.87 -13.08
C LEU A 17 6.03 -3.63 -13.76
N THR A 18 5.60 -2.62 -13.00
CA THR A 18 5.09 -1.35 -13.55
C THR A 18 6.15 -0.62 -14.37
N THR A 19 7.41 -0.61 -13.89
CA THR A 19 8.54 0.00 -14.62
C THR A 19 8.81 -0.70 -15.95
N LEU A 20 8.75 -2.04 -15.97
CA LEU A 20 8.91 -2.83 -17.18
C LEU A 20 7.80 -2.55 -18.18
N VAL A 21 6.55 -2.41 -17.72
CA VAL A 21 5.41 -2.06 -18.58
C VAL A 21 5.62 -0.71 -19.24
N VAL A 22 5.92 0.33 -18.47
CA VAL A 22 6.23 1.68 -18.98
C VAL A 22 7.34 1.63 -20.04
N SER A 23 8.36 0.79 -19.81
CA SER A 23 9.48 0.64 -20.75
C SER A 23 9.08 -0.10 -22.03
N ILE A 24 8.25 -1.14 -21.93
CA ILE A 24 7.77 -1.92 -23.08
C ILE A 24 6.80 -1.08 -23.92
N THR A 25 5.85 -0.38 -23.30
CA THR A 25 4.83 0.41 -24.00
C THR A 25 5.42 1.57 -24.81
N ASN A 26 6.54 2.16 -24.37
CA ASN A 26 7.26 3.17 -25.15
C ASN A 26 8.00 2.60 -26.36
N ASN A 27 8.35 1.31 -26.34
CA ASN A 27 9.12 0.65 -27.40
C ASN A 27 8.24 -0.21 -28.33
N THR A 28 6.94 -0.29 -28.07
CA THR A 28 6.02 -1.09 -28.89
C THR A 28 5.70 -0.36 -30.20
N PRO A 29 5.59 -1.02 -31.36
CA PRO A 29 5.11 -0.38 -32.59
C PRO A 29 3.60 -0.08 -32.53
N SER A 30 3.13 0.83 -33.38
CA SER A 30 1.69 1.11 -33.51
C SER A 30 0.95 -0.06 -34.15
N GLU A 31 -0.20 -0.40 -33.56
CA GLU A 31 -1.03 -1.52 -33.99
C GLU A 31 -2.41 -1.03 -34.44
N VAL A 32 -2.91 -1.54 -35.57
CA VAL A 32 -4.27 -1.28 -36.03
C VAL A 32 -5.15 -2.46 -35.65
N VAL A 33 -6.04 -2.25 -34.68
CA VAL A 33 -6.97 -3.27 -34.21
C VAL A 33 -8.34 -3.06 -34.83
N LYS A 34 -8.95 -4.13 -35.37
CA LYS A 34 -10.32 -4.10 -35.88
C LYS A 34 -11.26 -4.65 -34.81
N SER A 35 -12.22 -3.83 -34.37
CA SER A 35 -13.24 -4.22 -33.40
C SER A 35 -14.61 -3.73 -33.88
N GLY A 36 -15.59 -4.64 -34.00
CA GLY A 36 -16.95 -4.30 -34.41
C GLY A 36 -17.06 -3.63 -35.79
N GLY A 37 -16.22 -4.02 -36.76
CA GLY A 37 -16.21 -3.45 -38.12
C GLY A 37 -15.52 -2.09 -38.25
N LYS A 38 -15.05 -1.48 -37.15
CA LYS A 38 -14.26 -0.24 -37.15
C LYS A 38 -12.78 -0.54 -36.88
N SER A 39 -11.88 0.11 -37.62
CA SER A 39 -10.44 0.06 -37.37
C SER A 39 -10.03 1.17 -36.42
N PHE A 40 -9.32 0.82 -35.36
CA PHE A 40 -8.74 1.75 -34.40
C PHE A 40 -7.23 1.58 -34.43
N THR A 41 -6.51 2.70 -34.52
CA THR A 41 -5.05 2.70 -34.38
C THR A 41 -4.71 2.90 -32.92
N ILE A 42 -4.05 1.92 -32.32
CA ILE A 42 -3.47 2.02 -30.98
C ILE A 42 -2.06 2.57 -31.17
N ASN A 43 -1.89 3.83 -30.77
CA ASN A 43 -0.56 4.43 -30.74
C ASN A 43 0.17 3.95 -29.49
N PRO A 44 1.44 3.55 -29.63
CA PRO A 44 2.28 3.20 -28.50
C PRO A 44 2.64 4.46 -27.72
N GLY A 45 2.92 4.29 -26.44
CA GLY A 45 3.25 5.38 -25.55
C GLY A 45 2.78 5.09 -24.13
N THR A 46 3.61 5.46 -23.17
CA THR A 46 3.28 5.42 -21.75
C THR A 46 2.02 6.23 -21.52
N GLN A 47 1.05 5.62 -20.85
CA GLN A 47 -0.18 6.30 -20.51
C GLN A 47 0.01 7.06 -19.20
N ASN A 48 -0.70 8.17 -19.03
CA ASN A 48 -0.55 9.00 -17.83
C ASN A 48 -0.86 8.21 -16.54
N TRP A 49 -1.74 7.21 -16.61
CA TRP A 49 -2.05 6.34 -15.47
C TRP A 49 -0.90 5.39 -15.12
N ASP A 50 -0.10 4.92 -16.08
CA ASP A 50 1.07 4.07 -15.81
C ASP A 50 2.13 4.88 -15.03
N VAL A 51 2.33 6.15 -15.40
CA VAL A 51 3.22 7.06 -14.66
C VAL A 51 2.69 7.34 -13.26
N ALA A 52 1.38 7.57 -13.12
CA ALA A 52 0.76 7.79 -11.82
C ALA A 52 0.94 6.56 -10.91
N ASN A 53 0.67 5.35 -11.42
CA ASN A 53 0.88 4.11 -10.69
C ASN A 53 2.34 3.93 -10.26
N LEU A 54 3.30 4.25 -11.13
CA LEU A 54 4.73 4.18 -10.81
C LEU A 54 5.11 5.14 -9.65
N VAL A 55 4.59 6.36 -9.67
CA VAL A 55 4.82 7.35 -8.59
C VAL A 55 4.18 6.88 -7.29
N LEU A 56 2.95 6.35 -7.34
CA LEU A 56 2.25 5.83 -6.16
C LEU A 56 2.97 4.60 -5.58
N ALA A 57 3.51 3.72 -6.43
CA ALA A 57 4.31 2.58 -6.02
C ALA A 57 5.62 3.02 -5.33
N LEU A 58 6.29 4.05 -5.86
CA LEU A 58 7.47 4.63 -5.23
C LEU A 58 7.16 5.23 -3.86
N LEU A 59 6.03 5.93 -3.72
CA LEU A 59 5.57 6.46 -2.43
C LEU A 59 5.26 5.33 -1.43
N GLY A 60 4.59 4.27 -1.87
CA GLY A 60 4.29 3.09 -1.04
C GLY A 60 5.56 2.37 -0.55
N LEU A 61 6.56 2.24 -1.42
CA LEU A 61 7.88 1.72 -1.08
C LEU A 61 8.60 2.63 -0.07
N GLY A 62 8.62 3.95 -0.34
CA GLY A 62 9.23 4.94 0.55
C GLY A 62 8.65 4.88 1.96
N LEU A 63 7.31 4.87 2.09
CA LEU A 63 6.63 4.74 3.37
C LEU A 63 6.99 3.43 4.10
N THR A 64 7.06 2.32 3.38
CA THR A 64 7.42 1.02 3.96
C THR A 64 8.88 0.98 4.41
N CYS A 65 9.79 1.61 3.66
CA CYS A 65 11.18 1.78 4.07
C CYS A 65 11.31 2.69 5.31
N THR A 66 10.58 3.81 5.36
CA THR A 66 10.57 4.71 6.53
C THR A 66 10.04 3.99 7.77
N GLU A 67 8.97 3.20 7.63
CA GLU A 67 8.47 2.34 8.70
C GLU A 67 9.59 1.42 9.23
N ILE A 68 10.26 0.67 8.34
CA ILE A 68 11.39 -0.22 8.68
C ILE A 68 12.46 0.51 9.49
N VAL A 69 12.87 1.69 9.05
CA VAL A 69 13.85 2.52 9.74
C VAL A 69 13.35 2.90 11.14
N LEU A 70 12.13 3.44 11.25
CA LEU A 70 11.55 3.84 12.54
C LEU A 70 11.44 2.68 13.52
N TYR A 71 11.17 1.46 13.05
CA TYR A 71 11.13 0.28 13.92
C TYR A 71 12.52 -0.14 14.40
N ILE A 72 13.53 -0.11 13.52
CA ILE A 72 14.92 -0.42 13.89
C ILE A 72 15.40 0.54 14.98
N TYR A 73 15.07 1.83 14.85
CA TYR A 73 15.39 2.85 15.86
C TYR A 73 14.41 2.90 17.04
N SER A 74 13.41 2.01 17.09
CA SER A 74 12.38 1.95 18.14
C SER A 74 11.50 3.23 18.27
N ASP A 75 11.51 4.08 17.26
CA ASP A 75 10.72 5.32 17.17
C ASP A 75 9.33 5.10 16.55
N LEU A 76 9.07 3.89 16.05
CA LEU A 76 7.78 3.56 15.47
C LEU A 76 6.70 3.42 16.55
N SER A 77 5.94 4.48 16.76
CA SER A 77 4.72 4.40 17.55
C SER A 77 3.59 3.68 16.78
N PRO A 78 2.71 2.94 17.47
CA PRO A 78 1.52 2.33 16.84
C PRO A 78 0.60 3.32 16.13
N THR A 79 0.56 4.57 16.56
CA THR A 79 -0.19 5.66 15.90
C THR A 79 0.40 5.99 14.53
N ILE A 80 1.73 6.11 14.45
CA ILE A 80 2.45 6.36 13.19
C ILE A 80 2.25 5.17 12.25
N PHE A 81 2.36 3.95 12.78
CA PHE A 81 2.16 2.74 11.99
C PHE A 81 0.74 2.62 11.43
N LEU A 82 -0.29 2.91 12.23
CA LEU A 82 -1.68 2.91 11.79
C LEU A 82 -1.94 3.98 10.73
N GLY A 83 -1.44 5.21 10.95
CA GLY A 83 -1.57 6.31 9.99
C GLY A 83 -0.92 5.99 8.66
N SER A 84 0.32 5.47 8.68
CA SER A 84 1.01 5.06 7.46
C SER A 84 0.34 3.88 6.76
N SER A 85 -0.17 2.89 7.52
CA SER A 85 -0.94 1.78 6.94
C SER A 85 -2.21 2.23 6.24
N LEU A 86 -2.95 3.17 6.84
CA LEU A 86 -4.14 3.77 6.22
C LEU A 86 -3.77 4.56 4.96
N MET A 87 -2.71 5.36 5.02
CA MET A 87 -2.21 6.12 3.86
C MET A 87 -1.84 5.17 2.71
N LYS A 88 -1.11 4.09 2.98
CA LYS A 88 -0.79 3.07 1.99
C LYS A 88 -2.06 2.45 1.38
N ALA A 89 -3.04 2.07 2.20
CA ALA A 89 -4.28 1.48 1.70
C ALA A 89 -5.11 2.45 0.83
N VAL A 90 -5.18 3.73 1.20
CA VAL A 90 -5.85 4.77 0.38
C VAL A 90 -5.12 4.95 -0.95
N THR A 91 -3.79 5.11 -0.92
CA THR A 91 -2.98 5.23 -2.13
C THR A 91 -3.19 4.05 -3.07
N TRP A 92 -3.22 2.82 -2.53
CA TRP A 92 -3.39 1.63 -3.34
C TRP A 92 -4.83 1.44 -3.85
N THR A 93 -5.82 2.00 -3.16
CA THR A 93 -7.18 2.07 -3.68
C THR A 93 -7.21 2.93 -4.95
N ILE A 94 -6.45 4.02 -4.99
CA ILE A 94 -6.32 4.88 -6.19
C ILE A 94 -5.68 4.09 -7.34
N VAL A 95 -4.58 3.36 -7.07
CA VAL A 95 -3.92 2.50 -8.08
C VAL A 95 -4.92 1.51 -8.69
N LEU A 96 -5.68 0.79 -7.85
CA LEU A 96 -6.69 -0.16 -8.34
C LEU A 96 -7.79 0.50 -9.18
N VAL A 97 -8.24 1.70 -8.80
CA VAL A 97 -9.23 2.43 -9.61
C VAL A 97 -8.64 2.80 -10.96
N LEU A 98 -7.39 3.28 -11.01
CA LEU A 98 -6.70 3.59 -12.26
C LEU A 98 -6.56 2.34 -13.14
N ASP A 99 -6.16 1.22 -12.56
CA ASP A 99 -6.02 -0.06 -13.28
C ASP A 99 -7.34 -0.57 -13.87
N VAL A 100 -8.44 -0.49 -13.10
CA VAL A 100 -9.78 -0.86 -13.58
C VAL A 100 -10.22 0.08 -14.70
N THR A 101 -9.95 1.39 -14.59
CA THR A 101 -10.27 2.32 -15.67
C THR A 101 -9.44 2.04 -16.93
N ALA A 102 -8.19 1.60 -16.79
CA ALA A 102 -7.33 1.22 -17.90
C ALA A 102 -7.86 -0.02 -18.64
N ILE A 103 -8.35 -1.04 -17.92
CA ILE A 103 -9.03 -2.19 -18.52
C ILE A 103 -10.29 -1.74 -19.28
N SER A 104 -11.09 -0.84 -18.71
CA SER A 104 -12.31 -0.36 -19.37
C SER A 104 -12.06 0.49 -20.64
N SER A 105 -10.81 0.88 -20.88
CA SER A 105 -10.41 1.72 -22.01
C SER A 105 -10.13 0.89 -23.27
N ASN A 106 -10.10 1.55 -24.43
CA ASN A 106 -9.74 0.89 -25.70
C ASN A 106 -8.31 0.32 -25.73
N TRP A 107 -7.50 0.59 -24.69
CA TRP A 107 -6.15 0.06 -24.54
C TRP A 107 -6.11 -1.46 -24.33
N GLU A 108 -7.13 -2.04 -23.70
CA GLU A 108 -7.29 -3.50 -23.53
C GLU A 108 -7.36 -4.24 -24.89
N LYS A 109 -7.79 -3.55 -25.94
CA LYS A 109 -8.07 -4.18 -27.25
C LYS A 109 -6.80 -4.58 -28.01
N GLY A 110 -5.62 -4.16 -27.56
CA GLY A 110 -4.35 -4.65 -28.10
C GLY A 110 -4.06 -6.08 -27.62
N PRO A 111 -3.72 -7.03 -28.51
CA PRO A 111 -3.52 -8.44 -28.15
C PRO A 111 -2.40 -8.64 -27.10
N TRP A 112 -1.37 -7.80 -27.09
CA TRP A 112 -0.30 -7.82 -26.09
C TRP A 112 -0.66 -7.06 -24.81
N ASN A 113 -1.42 -5.97 -24.92
CA ASN A 113 -1.78 -5.13 -23.78
C ASN A 113 -2.72 -5.84 -22.82
N ASN A 114 -3.59 -6.72 -23.33
CA ASN A 114 -4.58 -7.38 -22.50
C ASN A 114 -3.95 -8.28 -21.42
N TYR A 115 -2.97 -9.11 -21.81
CA TYR A 115 -2.27 -9.99 -20.86
C TYR A 115 -1.46 -9.20 -19.82
N ILE A 116 -0.82 -8.11 -20.25
CA ILE A 116 -0.01 -7.27 -19.37
C ILE A 116 -0.90 -6.58 -18.33
N LEU A 117 -2.03 -6.01 -18.76
CA LEU A 117 -3.03 -5.39 -17.89
C LEU A 117 -3.52 -6.34 -16.79
N TYR A 118 -3.94 -7.56 -17.16
CA TYR A 118 -4.43 -8.53 -16.17
C TYR A 118 -3.37 -8.93 -15.14
N VAL A 119 -2.11 -9.07 -15.56
CA VAL A 119 -1.01 -9.36 -14.63
C VAL A 119 -0.77 -8.20 -13.67
N MET A 120 -0.76 -6.95 -14.17
CA MET A 120 -0.62 -5.75 -13.34
C MET A 120 -1.75 -5.63 -12.32
N VAL A 121 -3.01 -5.76 -12.76
CA VAL A 121 -4.19 -5.68 -11.88
C VAL A 121 -4.17 -6.80 -10.83
N GLY A 122 -3.75 -8.00 -11.21
CA GLY A 122 -3.59 -9.13 -10.28
C GLY A 122 -2.55 -8.85 -9.19
N PHE A 123 -1.40 -8.30 -9.56
CA PHE A 123 -0.35 -7.91 -8.60
C PHE A 123 -0.76 -6.73 -7.73
N ALA A 124 -1.32 -5.67 -8.31
CA ALA A 124 -1.84 -4.53 -7.58
C ALA A 124 -2.91 -4.95 -6.58
N GLY A 125 -3.78 -5.89 -6.97
CA GLY A 125 -4.78 -6.52 -6.08
C GLY A 125 -4.14 -7.30 -4.94
N ALA A 126 -3.10 -8.11 -5.21
CA ALA A 126 -2.38 -8.83 -4.17
C ALA A 126 -1.70 -7.88 -3.16
N VAL A 127 -1.09 -6.79 -3.66
CA VAL A 127 -0.52 -5.74 -2.80
C VAL A 127 -1.62 -5.08 -1.96
N TYR A 128 -2.79 -4.79 -2.55
CA TYR A 128 -3.90 -4.20 -1.80
C TYR A 128 -4.35 -5.07 -0.62
N VAL A 129 -4.47 -6.38 -0.84
CA VAL A 129 -4.88 -7.32 0.21
C VAL A 129 -3.88 -7.29 1.38
N ILE A 130 -2.57 -7.31 1.11
CA ILE A 130 -1.58 -7.28 2.20
C ILE A 130 -1.55 -5.92 2.93
N LEU A 131 -1.88 -4.83 2.23
CA LEU A 131 -2.03 -3.51 2.86
C LEU A 131 -3.26 -3.45 3.77
N LEU A 132 -4.39 -4.05 3.37
CA LEU A 132 -5.56 -4.18 4.24
C LEU A 132 -5.27 -5.00 5.49
N ILE A 133 -4.55 -6.12 5.35
CA ILE A 133 -4.08 -6.90 6.50
C ILE A 133 -3.17 -6.04 7.40
N GLY A 134 -2.32 -5.20 6.79
CA GLY A 134 -1.51 -4.20 7.49
C GLY A 134 -2.32 -3.22 8.32
N VAL A 135 -3.41 -2.68 7.76
CA VAL A 135 -4.34 -1.79 8.48
C VAL A 135 -4.99 -2.51 9.65
N VAL A 136 -5.52 -3.72 9.44
CA VAL A 136 -6.14 -4.52 10.51
C VAL A 136 -5.13 -4.77 11.63
N TYR A 137 -3.91 -5.16 11.29
CA TYR A 137 -2.83 -5.34 12.25
C TYR A 137 -2.53 -4.04 13.01
N GLY A 138 -2.44 -2.90 12.32
CA GLY A 138 -2.22 -1.59 12.93
C GLY A 138 -3.32 -1.19 13.93
N VAL A 139 -4.58 -1.46 13.59
CA VAL A 139 -5.73 -1.22 14.47
C VAL A 139 -5.62 -2.05 15.75
N VAL A 140 -5.31 -3.34 15.62
CA VAL A 140 -5.14 -4.25 16.77
C VAL A 140 -4.02 -3.77 17.69
N VAL A 141 -2.86 -3.42 17.14
CA VAL A 141 -1.71 -2.94 17.93
C VAL A 141 -2.05 -1.62 18.63
N PHE A 142 -2.73 -0.70 17.95
CA PHE A 142 -3.14 0.58 18.53
C PHE A 142 -4.07 0.43 19.73
N PHE A 143 -5.11 -0.41 19.61
CA PHE A 143 -6.02 -0.68 20.74
C PHE A 143 -5.32 -1.39 21.90
N ARG A 144 -4.44 -2.36 21.60
CA ARG A 144 -3.67 -3.07 22.63
C ARG A 144 -2.75 -2.12 23.40
N GLN A 145 -2.08 -1.19 22.73
CA GLN A 145 -1.26 -0.18 23.40
C GLN A 145 -2.10 0.71 24.32
N ARG A 146 -3.26 1.19 23.86
CA ARG A 146 -4.16 2.00 24.70
C ARG A 146 -4.64 1.25 25.94
N GLY A 147 -4.99 -0.04 25.80
CA GLY A 147 -5.38 -0.89 26.92
C GLY A 147 -4.25 -1.05 27.95
N THR A 148 -3.02 -1.31 27.50
CA THR A 148 -1.85 -1.43 28.38
C THR A 148 -1.53 -0.12 29.10
N VAL A 149 -1.60 1.01 28.40
CA VAL A 149 -1.37 2.33 29.01
C VAL A 149 -2.44 2.62 30.07
N ALA A 150 -3.71 2.40 29.77
CA ALA A 150 -4.80 2.59 30.73
C ALA A 150 -4.62 1.73 31.98
N HIS A 151 -4.27 0.45 31.80
CA HIS A 151 -4.02 -0.47 32.91
C HIS A 151 -2.83 -0.02 33.78
N ASN A 152 -1.74 0.43 33.16
CA ASN A 152 -0.58 0.92 33.88
C ASN A 152 -0.89 2.20 34.67
N VAL A 153 -1.63 3.14 34.07
CA VAL A 153 -2.06 4.38 34.74
C VAL A 153 -2.94 4.06 35.96
N GLU A 154 -3.91 3.15 35.81
CA GLU A 154 -4.75 2.70 36.93
C GLU A 154 -3.91 2.08 38.06
N ARG A 155 -2.92 1.27 37.71
CA ARG A 155 -1.99 0.65 38.69
C ARG A 155 -1.18 1.71 39.44
N TYR A 156 -0.65 2.72 38.74
CA TYR A 156 0.10 3.82 39.38
C TYR A 156 -0.79 4.68 40.28
N MET A 157 -2.03 4.98 39.88
CA MET A 157 -2.98 5.73 40.71
C MET A 157 -3.29 4.98 42.01
N LYS A 158 -3.64 3.69 41.94
CA LYS A 158 -3.92 2.86 43.13
C LYS A 158 -2.73 2.72 44.06
N THR A 159 -1.51 2.61 43.51
CA THR A 159 -0.28 2.51 44.31
C THR A 159 0.04 3.82 45.03
N ASN A 160 -0.19 4.96 44.39
CA ASN A 160 -0.02 6.28 45.00
C ASN A 160 -1.04 6.54 46.11
N GLU A 161 -2.30 6.16 45.92
CA GLU A 161 -3.34 6.29 46.97
C GLU A 161 -3.02 5.44 48.20
N ALA A 162 -2.56 4.20 48.01
CA ALA A 162 -2.12 3.33 49.11
C ALA A 162 -0.90 3.92 49.85
N GLY A 163 0.03 4.54 49.14
CA GLY A 163 1.19 5.22 49.72
C GLY A 163 0.81 6.44 50.57
N ILE A 164 -0.14 7.25 50.09
CA ILE A 164 -0.65 8.44 50.80
C ILE A 164 -1.41 8.06 52.07
N LEU A 165 -2.26 7.03 52.03
CA LEU A 165 -3.00 6.55 53.20
C LEU A 165 -2.08 6.01 54.30
N SER A 166 -0.98 5.33 53.95
CA SER A 166 -0.01 4.87 54.95
C SER A 166 0.78 6.02 55.61
N ARG A 167 0.86 7.18 54.95
CA ARG A 167 1.61 8.35 55.42
C ARG A 167 0.79 9.26 56.33
N ASN A 168 -0.54 9.29 56.15
CA ASN A 168 -1.48 10.04 56.99
C ASN A 168 -2.04 9.24 58.18
N GLY A 169 -1.74 7.93 58.25
CA GLY A 169 -2.14 7.04 59.35
C GLY A 169 -1.10 6.89 60.47
N ARG A 170 -0.08 7.75 60.52
CA ARG A 170 0.89 7.89 61.63
C ARG A 170 0.78 9.28 62.21
#